data_AF-A0A5B7GGY7-F1
#
_entry.id   AF-A0A5B7GGY7-F1
#
_cell.length_a   1.000
_cell.length_b   1.000
_cell.length_c   1.000
_cell.angle_alpha   90.00
_cell.angle_beta   90.00
_cell.angle_gamma   90.00
#
_symmetry.space_group_name_H-M   'P 1'
#
loop_
_entity.id
_entity.type
_entity.pdbx_description
1 polymer ?
#
loop_
_entity_poly.entity_id
_entity_poly.type
_entity_poly.pdbx_seq_one_letter_code
_entity_poly.pdbx_strand_id
1 'polypeptide(L)'
;MLHDLNSYHFVCINPQSENLELMDERKCLQDINLFPYMFIFKVVERKGNETEKCLNLEIGQLIGKDLQKFDALKNPEVNEFRGKMKALCDEVVASRNKLTWYERVQYQYPARIATNPQLASYITDRLQEDQLLLSVQFDPSMEGQPTYTFRVSFDMRTRELLDLALAKLSVTFVMDQPAENYVLKTPGREEYLIADVPLSQYMYVREHVCQDDCSSVPLVIVHRKTIQGKF
;
A
#
# COMPACT_ATOMS: atom_id res chain seq x y z
N MET A 1 -27.47 -28.04 28.09
CA MET A 1 -26.33 -27.59 28.92
C MET A 1 -25.52 -26.60 28.10
N LEU A 2 -24.91 -25.61 28.73
CA LEU A 2 -23.98 -24.70 28.06
C LEU A 2 -22.63 -25.40 27.90
N HIS A 3 -22.01 -25.26 26.73
CA HIS A 3 -20.66 -25.72 26.41
C HIS A 3 -19.61 -24.69 26.89
N ASP A 4 -18.35 -24.90 26.51
CA ASP A 4 -17.28 -23.95 26.80
C ASP A 4 -17.55 -22.58 26.15
N LEU A 5 -17.09 -21.49 26.80
CA LEU A 5 -17.30 -20.11 26.33
C LEU A 5 -16.86 -19.92 24.87
N ASN A 6 -15.73 -20.53 24.48
CA ASN A 6 -15.18 -20.40 23.13
C ASN A 6 -16.02 -21.12 22.07
N SER A 7 -17.06 -21.86 22.46
CA SER A 7 -18.00 -22.51 21.52
C SER A 7 -19.08 -21.54 21.02
N TYR A 8 -19.11 -20.31 21.52
CA TYR A 8 -20.18 -19.35 21.28
C TYR A 8 -19.66 -18.03 20.70
N HIS A 9 -20.55 -17.30 20.04
CA HIS A 9 -20.39 -15.90 19.68
C HIS A 9 -21.74 -15.17 19.85
N PHE A 10 -21.72 -13.84 19.77
CA PHE A 10 -22.92 -13.03 19.88
C PHE A 10 -23.54 -12.73 18.51
N VAL A 11 -24.87 -12.65 18.47
CA VAL A 11 -25.65 -12.16 17.34
C VAL A 11 -26.52 -11.01 17.81
N CYS A 12 -26.58 -9.94 17.03
CA CYS A 12 -27.46 -8.80 17.27
C CYS A 12 -28.21 -8.43 15.98
N ILE A 13 -29.10 -7.44 16.06
CA ILE A 13 -29.79 -6.90 14.89
C ILE A 13 -29.14 -5.58 14.50
N ASN A 14 -28.71 -5.45 13.25
CA ASN A 14 -28.14 -4.20 12.74
C ASN A 14 -29.25 -3.17 12.39
N PRO A 15 -28.92 -1.89 12.13
CA PRO A 15 -29.90 -0.87 11.73
C PRO A 15 -30.69 -1.21 10.45
N GLN A 16 -30.18 -2.13 9.62
CA GLN A 16 -30.81 -2.65 8.42
C GLN A 16 -31.81 -3.80 8.72
N SER A 17 -32.07 -4.09 10.00
CA SER A 17 -32.96 -5.17 10.47
C SER A 17 -32.49 -6.58 10.09
N GLU A 18 -31.18 -6.79 10.01
CA GLU A 18 -30.54 -8.06 9.69
C GLU A 18 -29.80 -8.64 10.90
N ASN A 19 -29.67 -9.96 10.95
CA ASN A 19 -28.86 -10.62 11.96
C ASN A 19 -27.37 -10.39 11.66
N LEU A 20 -26.66 -9.78 12.60
CA LEU A 20 -25.23 -9.55 12.55
C LEU A 20 -24.52 -10.52 13.51
N GLU A 21 -23.79 -11.49 12.96
CA GLU A 21 -22.89 -12.36 13.74
C GLU A 21 -21.63 -11.57 14.14
N LEU A 22 -21.41 -11.38 15.44
CA LEU A 22 -20.28 -10.67 16.02
C LEU A 22 -19.13 -11.64 16.28
N MET A 23 -18.43 -11.99 15.20
CA MET A 23 -17.32 -12.93 15.23
C MET A 23 -16.02 -12.30 15.75
N ASP A 24 -15.85 -10.99 15.56
CA ASP A 24 -14.72 -10.22 16.09
C ASP A 24 -15.04 -9.69 17.48
N GLU A 25 -14.65 -10.46 18.50
CA GLU A 25 -14.84 -10.14 19.92
C GLU A 25 -13.93 -9.01 20.42
N ARG A 26 -13.05 -8.45 19.58
CA ARG A 26 -12.22 -7.28 19.92
C ARG A 26 -12.95 -5.96 19.73
N LYS A 27 -14.08 -5.96 19.01
CA LYS A 27 -14.86 -4.74 18.72
C LYS A 27 -15.55 -4.22 19.98
N CYS A 28 -15.49 -2.92 20.20
CA CYS A 28 -16.22 -2.28 21.28
C CYS A 28 -17.71 -2.22 20.93
N LEU A 29 -18.58 -2.26 21.94
CA LEU A 29 -20.03 -2.11 21.75
C LEU A 29 -20.42 -0.79 21.04
N GLN A 30 -19.60 0.25 21.17
CA GLN A 30 -19.81 1.54 20.50
C GLN A 30 -19.57 1.47 18.99
N ASP A 31 -18.70 0.58 18.53
CA ASP A 31 -18.40 0.36 17.11
C ASP A 31 -19.48 -0.49 16.44
N ILE A 32 -20.22 -1.26 17.24
CA ILE A 32 -21.38 -2.02 16.82
C ILE A 32 -22.54 -1.03 16.78
N ASN A 33 -22.79 -0.45 15.62
CA ASN A 33 -23.80 0.59 15.38
C ASN A 33 -25.25 0.07 15.62
N LEU A 34 -25.61 -0.19 16.87
CA LEU A 34 -26.92 -0.71 17.30
C LEU A 34 -27.92 0.39 17.66
N PHE A 35 -27.50 1.65 17.58
CA PHE A 35 -28.36 2.78 17.92
C PHE A 35 -29.27 3.15 16.74
N PRO A 36 -30.59 3.37 16.92
CA PRO A 36 -31.41 3.32 18.15
C PRO A 36 -32.14 1.98 18.42
N TYR A 37 -31.75 0.88 17.77
CA TYR A 37 -32.53 -0.36 17.70
C TYR A 37 -31.93 -1.49 18.58
N MET A 38 -32.23 -1.47 19.88
CA MET A 38 -32.05 -2.57 20.87
C MET A 38 -30.63 -3.06 21.20
N PHE A 39 -30.27 -2.98 22.49
CA PHE A 39 -29.08 -3.63 23.08
C PHE A 39 -29.34 -5.11 23.44
N ILE A 40 -29.79 -5.91 22.47
CA ILE A 40 -30.00 -7.35 22.68
C ILE A 40 -28.93 -8.13 21.92
N PHE A 41 -28.25 -9.01 22.66
CA PHE A 41 -27.30 -9.97 22.12
C PHE A 41 -27.81 -11.37 22.39
N LYS A 42 -27.89 -12.16 21.33
CA LYS A 42 -28.20 -13.58 21.37
C LYS A 42 -26.90 -14.37 21.34
N VAL A 43 -26.70 -15.24 22.32
CA VAL A 43 -25.59 -16.20 22.31
C VAL A 43 -25.95 -17.33 21.35
N VAL A 44 -25.08 -17.62 20.39
CA VAL A 44 -25.23 -18.73 19.45
C VAL A 44 -23.95 -19.53 19.34
N GLU A 45 -24.08 -20.82 19.03
CA GLU A 45 -22.92 -21.68 18.80
C GLU A 45 -22.18 -21.29 17.52
N ARG A 46 -20.85 -21.31 17.57
CA ARG A 46 -19.99 -21.16 16.39
C ARG A 46 -20.21 -22.35 15.46
N LYS A 47 -20.62 -22.05 14.23
CA LYS A 47 -20.89 -23.05 13.18
C LYS A 47 -20.31 -22.58 11.85
N GLY A 48 -19.75 -23.52 11.10
CA GLY A 48 -19.17 -23.27 9.78
C GLY A 48 -17.73 -22.73 9.86
N ASN A 49 -17.24 -22.22 8.73
CA ASN A 49 -15.90 -21.65 8.62
C ASN A 49 -15.90 -20.20 9.10
N GLU A 50 -15.32 -19.94 10.28
CA GLU A 50 -15.28 -18.59 10.87
C GLU A 50 -14.48 -17.60 10.02
N THR A 51 -13.36 -18.03 9.43
CA THR A 51 -12.54 -17.17 8.57
C THR A 51 -13.32 -16.69 7.35
N GLU A 52 -14.09 -17.58 6.72
CA GLU A 52 -14.94 -17.24 5.58
C GLU A 52 -16.07 -16.30 5.99
N LYS A 53 -16.71 -16.54 7.14
CA LYS A 53 -17.76 -15.67 7.69
C LYS A 53 -17.25 -14.27 7.99
N CYS A 54 -16.08 -14.15 8.63
CA CYS A 54 -15.45 -12.86 8.92
C CYS A 54 -15.15 -12.10 7.62
N LEU A 55 -14.54 -12.77 6.64
CA LEU A 55 -14.24 -12.16 5.34
C LEU A 55 -15.51 -11.70 4.61
N ASN A 56 -16.56 -12.54 4.61
CA ASN A 56 -17.84 -12.19 4.00
C ASN A 56 -18.49 -10.98 4.68
N LEU A 57 -18.37 -10.86 6.01
CA LEU A 57 -18.84 -9.70 6.75
C LEU A 57 -18.07 -8.44 6.39
N GLU A 58 -16.73 -8.51 6.32
CA GLU A 58 -15.88 -7.37 5.92
C GLU A 58 -16.19 -6.91 4.49
N ILE A 59 -16.30 -7.84 3.55
CA ILE A 59 -16.71 -7.53 2.17
C ILE A 59 -18.10 -6.90 2.17
N GLY A 60 -19.05 -7.48 2.89
CA GLY A 60 -20.42 -7.00 2.97
C GLY A 60 -20.52 -5.58 3.54
N GLN A 61 -19.69 -5.26 4.54
CA GLN A 61 -19.56 -3.91 5.09
C GLN A 61 -18.99 -2.92 4.06
N LEU A 62 -17.94 -3.32 3.33
CA LEU A 62 -17.32 -2.48 2.30
C LEU A 62 -18.27 -2.16 1.15
N ILE A 63 -19.10 -3.11 0.73
CA ILE A 63 -20.06 -2.92 -0.38
C ILE A 63 -21.46 -2.47 0.08
N GLY A 64 -21.70 -2.43 1.39
CA GLY A 64 -23.00 -2.12 1.99
C GLY A 64 -24.10 -3.16 1.68
N LYS A 65 -23.74 -4.43 1.46
CA LYS A 65 -24.69 -5.52 1.13
C LYS A 65 -24.31 -6.82 1.82
N ASP A 66 -25.28 -7.49 2.41
CA ASP A 66 -25.12 -8.85 2.92
C ASP A 66 -24.91 -9.85 1.78
N LEU A 67 -23.80 -10.59 1.84
CA LEU A 67 -23.45 -11.56 0.82
C LEU A 67 -24.40 -12.76 0.79
N GLN A 68 -25.00 -13.12 1.93
CA GLN A 68 -25.96 -14.24 2.00
C GLN A 68 -27.21 -14.00 1.14
N LYS A 69 -27.57 -12.72 0.92
CA LYS A 69 -28.67 -12.36 0.03
C LYS A 69 -28.39 -12.78 -1.41
N PHE A 70 -27.15 -12.71 -1.87
CA PHE A 70 -26.80 -13.15 -3.23
C PHE A 70 -26.94 -14.66 -3.38
N ASP A 71 -26.65 -15.43 -2.34
CA ASP A 71 -26.86 -16.88 -2.33
C ASP A 71 -28.34 -17.23 -2.34
N ALA A 72 -29.18 -16.42 -1.68
CA ALA A 72 -30.63 -16.61 -1.61
C ALA A 72 -31.37 -16.27 -2.92
N LEU A 73 -30.81 -15.43 -3.81
CA LEU A 73 -31.47 -14.98 -5.03
C LEU A 73 -31.80 -16.10 -6.04
N LYS A 74 -31.09 -17.24 -5.98
CA LYS A 74 -31.26 -18.41 -6.87
C LYS A 74 -31.37 -18.06 -8.38
N ASN A 75 -30.78 -16.94 -8.79
CA ASN A 75 -30.80 -16.50 -10.18
C ASN A 75 -29.60 -17.12 -10.93
N PRO A 76 -29.81 -17.90 -12.01
CA PRO A 76 -28.74 -18.59 -12.73
C PRO A 76 -27.72 -17.62 -13.36
N GLU A 77 -28.16 -16.46 -13.88
CA GLU A 77 -27.27 -15.45 -14.47
C GLU A 77 -26.34 -14.84 -13.41
N VAL A 78 -26.89 -14.51 -12.24
CA VAL A 78 -26.11 -13.99 -11.11
C VAL A 78 -25.08 -15.01 -10.63
N ASN A 79 -25.47 -16.28 -10.55
CA ASN A 79 -24.56 -17.35 -10.13
C ASN A 79 -23.46 -17.62 -11.16
N GLU A 80 -23.79 -17.60 -12.45
CA GLU A 80 -22.81 -17.72 -13.53
C GLU A 80 -21.81 -16.56 -13.51
N PHE A 81 -22.29 -15.33 -13.34
CA PHE A 81 -21.43 -14.15 -13.22
C PHE A 81 -20.47 -14.26 -12.03
N ARG A 82 -20.97 -14.65 -10.85
CA ARG A 82 -20.13 -14.85 -9.66
C ARG A 82 -19.07 -15.93 -9.88
N GLY A 83 -19.43 -17.02 -10.56
CA GLY A 83 -18.50 -18.09 -10.94
C GLY A 83 -17.40 -17.59 -11.88
N LYS A 84 -17.76 -16.87 -12.94
CA LYS A 84 -16.78 -16.28 -13.88
C LYS A 84 -15.85 -15.29 -13.21
N MET A 85 -16.39 -14.42 -12.36
CA MET A 85 -15.58 -13.42 -11.64
C MET A 85 -14.62 -14.09 -10.66
N LYS A 86 -15.02 -15.18 -10.00
CA LYS A 86 -14.13 -15.97 -9.15
C LYS A 86 -12.96 -16.55 -9.95
N ALA A 87 -13.22 -17.15 -11.11
CA ALA A 87 -12.17 -17.67 -11.99
C ALA A 87 -11.19 -16.56 -12.43
N LEU A 88 -11.70 -15.39 -12.79
CA LEU A 88 -10.86 -14.23 -13.11
C LEU A 88 -9.98 -13.80 -11.92
N CYS A 89 -10.55 -13.74 -10.71
CA CYS A 89 -9.79 -13.45 -9.50
C CYS A 89 -8.68 -14.48 -9.25
N ASP A 90 -8.96 -15.76 -9.45
CA ASP A 90 -7.98 -16.85 -9.31
C ASP A 90 -6.82 -16.69 -10.31
N GLU A 91 -7.12 -16.31 -11.56
CA GLU A 91 -6.11 -16.01 -12.58
C GLU A 91 -5.25 -14.79 -12.21
N VAL A 92 -5.87 -13.72 -11.69
CA VAL A 92 -5.17 -12.52 -11.24
C VAL A 92 -4.26 -12.84 -10.04
N VAL A 93 -4.73 -13.62 -9.06
CA VAL A 93 -3.93 -14.06 -7.91
C VAL A 93 -2.77 -14.94 -8.37
N ALA A 94 -3.01 -15.90 -9.27
CA ALA A 94 -1.96 -16.75 -9.83
C ALA A 94 -0.90 -15.93 -10.57
N SER A 95 -1.32 -14.87 -11.28
CA SER A 95 -0.41 -13.94 -11.95
C SER A 95 0.40 -13.12 -10.94
N ARG A 96 -0.23 -12.62 -9.88
CA ARG A 96 0.43 -11.88 -8.78
C ARG A 96 1.48 -12.74 -8.06
N ASN A 97 1.21 -14.02 -7.85
CA ASN A 97 2.15 -14.94 -7.20
C ASN A 97 3.44 -15.13 -8.00
N LYS A 98 3.39 -14.94 -9.33
CA LYS A 98 4.56 -15.03 -10.22
C LYS A 98 5.37 -13.74 -10.32
N LEU A 99 4.86 -12.62 -9.79
CA LEU A 99 5.54 -11.33 -9.85
C LEU A 99 6.85 -11.37 -9.06
N THR A 100 7.87 -10.76 -9.65
CA THR A 100 9.13 -10.45 -8.98
C THR A 100 8.91 -9.46 -7.84
N TRP A 101 9.91 -9.31 -6.97
CA TRP A 101 9.84 -8.34 -5.87
C TRP A 101 9.54 -6.92 -6.37
N TYR A 102 10.20 -6.48 -7.45
CA TYR A 102 10.00 -5.16 -8.03
C TYR A 102 8.57 -4.95 -8.52
N GLU A 103 8.03 -5.92 -9.25
CA GLU A 103 6.66 -5.84 -9.77
C GLU A 103 5.62 -5.84 -8.65
N ARG A 104 5.85 -6.57 -7.55
CA ARG A 104 4.98 -6.55 -6.37
C ARG A 104 4.97 -5.17 -5.70
N VAL A 105 6.13 -4.55 -5.55
CA VAL A 105 6.23 -3.17 -5.02
C VAL A 105 5.54 -2.19 -5.96
N GLN A 106 5.75 -2.30 -7.27
CA GLN A 106 5.09 -1.43 -8.24
C GLN A 106 3.57 -1.60 -8.27
N TYR A 107 3.09 -2.82 -8.08
CA TYR A 107 1.67 -3.12 -7.98
C TYR A 107 1.02 -2.52 -6.72
N GLN A 108 1.68 -2.65 -5.57
CA GLN A 108 1.15 -2.15 -4.29
C GLN A 108 1.35 -0.63 -4.10
N TYR A 109 2.48 -0.12 -4.58
CA TYR A 109 2.94 1.26 -4.41
C TYR A 109 3.35 1.85 -5.76
N PRO A 110 2.40 2.07 -6.68
CA PRO A 110 2.72 2.61 -8.00
C PRO A 110 3.27 4.03 -7.85
N ALA A 111 4.52 4.23 -8.25
CA ALA A 111 5.13 5.55 -8.28
C ALA A 111 4.42 6.43 -9.31
N ARG A 112 4.22 7.71 -9.00
CA ARG A 112 3.59 8.66 -9.92
C ARG A 112 4.63 9.12 -10.93
N ILE A 113 4.67 8.44 -12.07
CA ILE A 113 5.59 8.74 -13.16
C ILE A 113 4.81 9.44 -14.28
N ALA A 114 5.31 10.58 -14.73
CA ALA A 114 4.73 11.30 -15.85
C ALA A 114 4.86 10.49 -17.14
N THR A 115 3.77 10.38 -17.90
CA THR A 115 3.75 9.67 -19.19
C THR A 115 4.67 10.32 -20.23
N ASN A 116 4.85 11.65 -20.16
CA ASN A 116 5.74 12.37 -21.04
C ASN A 116 7.13 12.53 -20.42
N PRO A 117 8.19 11.96 -21.03
CA PRO A 117 9.56 12.12 -20.56
C PRO A 117 10.06 13.57 -20.63
N GLN A 118 9.54 14.37 -21.57
CA GLN A 118 9.96 15.75 -21.77
C GLN A 118 9.45 16.64 -20.63
N LEU A 119 10.34 17.49 -20.13
CA LEU A 119 9.97 18.53 -19.18
C LEU A 119 9.34 19.71 -19.93
N ALA A 120 8.32 20.31 -19.31
CA ALA A 120 7.77 21.55 -19.81
C ALA A 120 8.75 22.70 -19.56
N SER A 121 8.72 23.73 -20.42
CA SER A 121 9.66 24.86 -20.36
C SER A 121 9.70 25.54 -18.98
N TYR A 122 8.54 25.72 -18.35
CA TYR A 122 8.46 26.33 -17.01
C TYR A 122 9.15 25.53 -15.90
N ILE A 123 9.42 24.23 -16.11
CA ILE A 123 10.20 23.40 -15.19
C ILE A 123 11.68 23.52 -15.51
N THR A 124 12.05 23.45 -16.79
CA THR A 124 13.46 23.58 -17.22
C THR A 124 14.02 24.96 -16.91
N ASP A 125 13.22 26.01 -17.02
CA ASP A 125 13.61 27.40 -16.70
C ASP A 125 13.96 27.59 -15.22
N ARG A 126 13.52 26.68 -14.35
CA ARG A 126 13.84 26.67 -12.91
C ARG A 126 15.07 25.83 -12.59
N LEU A 127 15.51 24.97 -13.50
CA LEU A 127 16.73 24.17 -13.31
C LEU A 127 17.95 25.03 -13.59
N GLN A 128 18.89 25.05 -12.65
CA GLN A 128 20.18 25.69 -12.88
C GLN A 128 21.08 24.74 -13.67
N GLU A 129 21.46 25.13 -14.89
CA GLU A 129 22.36 24.34 -15.76
C GLU A 129 21.82 22.92 -16.02
N ASP A 130 20.50 22.77 -16.17
CA ASP A 130 19.84 21.48 -16.40
C ASP A 130 20.11 20.45 -15.28
N GLN A 131 20.40 20.92 -14.06
CA GLN A 131 20.70 20.06 -12.91
C GLN A 131 19.63 20.11 -11.83
N LEU A 132 19.35 18.93 -11.27
CA LEU A 132 18.58 18.73 -10.06
C LEU A 132 19.51 18.78 -8.84
N LEU A 133 19.09 19.53 -7.82
CA LEU A 133 19.67 19.48 -6.49
C LEU A 133 18.85 18.49 -5.64
N LEU A 134 19.47 17.41 -5.18
CA LEU A 134 18.82 16.34 -4.43
C LEU A 134 19.49 16.19 -3.06
N SER A 135 18.71 16.03 -2.00
CA SER A 135 19.23 15.62 -0.69
C SER A 135 18.82 14.18 -0.40
N VAL A 136 19.80 13.30 -0.22
CA VAL A 136 19.56 11.88 0.04
C VAL A 136 19.99 11.55 1.47
N GLN A 137 19.05 11.07 2.27
CA GLN A 137 19.28 10.57 3.62
C GLN A 137 19.18 9.04 3.62
N PHE A 138 20.05 8.37 4.37
CA PHE A 138 19.93 6.93 4.60
C PHE A 138 19.03 6.68 5.82
N ASP A 139 18.06 5.78 5.67
CA ASP A 139 17.09 5.32 6.67
C ASP A 139 16.83 6.31 7.85
N PRO A 140 15.75 7.11 7.81
CA PRO A 140 15.49 8.16 8.78
C PRO A 140 15.09 7.61 10.16
N SER A 141 14.87 6.30 10.27
CA SER A 141 14.66 5.65 11.57
C SER A 141 15.95 5.53 12.38
N MET A 142 17.11 5.68 11.74
CA MET A 142 18.42 5.70 12.40
C MET A 142 18.79 7.16 12.72
N GLU A 143 18.72 7.52 14.01
CA GLU A 143 19.11 8.85 14.47
C GLU A 143 20.58 9.16 14.11
N GLY A 144 20.83 10.39 13.63
CA GLY A 144 22.18 10.89 13.33
C GLY A 144 22.74 10.54 11.95
N GLN A 145 21.95 9.93 11.05
CA GLN A 145 22.40 9.67 9.67
C GLN A 145 22.64 10.96 8.89
N PRO A 146 23.81 11.13 8.25
CA PRO A 146 24.12 12.32 7.45
C PRO A 146 23.22 12.38 6.20
N THR A 147 22.78 13.58 5.88
CA THR A 147 22.10 13.86 4.61
C THR A 147 23.13 14.32 3.59
N TYR A 148 23.20 13.67 2.44
CA TYR A 148 24.12 14.02 1.38
C TYR A 148 23.41 14.78 0.28
N THR A 149 23.97 15.91 -0.11
CA THR A 149 23.48 16.65 -1.27
C THR A 149 24.19 16.18 -2.54
N PHE A 150 23.44 16.03 -3.62
CA PHE A 150 23.89 15.67 -4.95
C PHE A 150 23.37 16.70 -5.94
N ARG A 151 24.22 17.12 -6.87
CA ARG A 151 23.85 17.94 -8.01
C ARG A 151 24.04 17.08 -9.25
N VAL A 152 22.93 16.70 -9.87
CA VAL A 152 22.90 15.69 -10.95
C VAL A 152 22.08 16.20 -12.12
N SER A 153 22.33 15.70 -13.32
CA SER A 153 21.51 16.06 -14.50
C SER A 153 20.04 15.64 -14.31
N PHE A 154 19.10 16.42 -14.83
CA PHE A 154 17.67 16.11 -14.72
C PHE A 154 17.26 14.80 -15.40
N ASP A 155 18.05 14.35 -16.38
CA ASP A 155 17.84 13.14 -17.16
C ASP A 155 18.50 11.89 -16.53
N MET A 156 19.29 12.08 -15.46
CA MET A 156 19.93 10.99 -14.73
C MET A 156 18.89 9.95 -14.32
N ARG A 157 19.23 8.68 -14.51
CA ARG A 157 18.32 7.58 -14.18
C ARG A 157 18.31 7.32 -12.68
N THR A 158 17.18 6.79 -12.22
CA THR A 158 16.98 6.44 -10.80
C THR A 158 18.05 5.51 -10.26
N ARG A 159 18.43 4.49 -11.06
CA ARG A 159 19.46 3.52 -10.67
C ARG A 159 20.84 4.16 -10.54
N GLU A 160 21.18 5.08 -11.43
CA GLU A 160 22.46 5.80 -11.42
C GLU A 160 22.60 6.68 -10.16
N LEU A 161 21.53 7.38 -9.77
CA LEU A 161 21.52 8.14 -8.52
C LEU A 161 21.68 7.24 -7.29
N LEU A 162 20.98 6.09 -7.27
CA LEU A 162 21.08 5.14 -6.18
C LEU A 162 22.51 4.60 -6.04
N ASP A 163 23.12 4.18 -7.14
CA ASP A 163 24.51 3.69 -7.16
C ASP A 163 25.48 4.78 -6.69
N LEU A 164 25.30 6.03 -7.15
CA LEU A 164 26.11 7.18 -6.72
C LEU A 164 25.96 7.47 -5.23
N ALA A 165 24.74 7.42 -4.72
CA ALA A 165 24.44 7.71 -3.32
C ALA A 165 24.99 6.61 -2.39
N LEU A 166 24.85 5.35 -2.78
CA LEU A 166 25.41 4.21 -2.05
C LEU A 166 26.94 4.21 -2.09
N ALA A 167 27.56 4.54 -3.22
CA ALA A 167 29.01 4.70 -3.30
C ALA A 167 29.51 5.80 -2.33
N LYS A 168 28.81 6.94 -2.26
CA LYS A 168 29.14 8.02 -1.31
C LYS A 168 28.94 7.59 0.15
N LEU A 169 27.90 6.80 0.43
CA LEU A 169 27.65 6.23 1.75
C LEU A 169 28.73 5.22 2.15
N SER A 170 29.20 4.38 1.22
CA SER A 170 30.22 3.35 1.50
C SER A 170 31.57 3.92 1.98
N VAL A 171 31.85 5.20 1.66
CA VAL A 171 33.02 5.91 2.17
C VAL A 171 32.88 6.25 3.66
N THR A 172 31.65 6.49 4.13
CA THR A 172 31.38 6.92 5.51
C THR A 172 30.91 5.75 6.39
N PHE A 173 30.30 4.73 5.79
CA PHE A 173 29.70 3.59 6.47
C PHE A 173 30.10 2.28 5.79
N VAL A 174 30.37 1.25 6.60
CA VAL A 174 30.53 -0.11 6.07
C VAL A 174 29.15 -0.61 5.65
N MET A 175 28.92 -0.69 4.34
CA MET A 175 27.74 -1.33 3.79
C MET A 175 27.90 -2.86 3.91
N ASP A 176 27.10 -3.48 4.76
CA ASP A 176 27.09 -4.94 4.96
C ASP A 176 26.34 -5.70 3.86
N GLN A 177 25.60 -5.00 3.01
CA GLN A 177 24.68 -5.58 2.03
C GLN A 177 24.87 -4.98 0.64
N PRO A 178 24.56 -5.75 -0.44
CA PRO A 178 24.72 -5.29 -1.82
C PRO A 178 23.79 -4.12 -2.13
N ALA A 179 24.22 -3.26 -3.06
CA ALA A 179 23.48 -2.06 -3.49
C ALA A 179 22.06 -2.37 -3.97
N GLU A 180 21.86 -3.56 -4.55
CA GLU A 180 20.56 -4.04 -4.98
C GLU A 180 19.55 -4.04 -3.82
N ASN A 181 19.96 -4.32 -2.58
CA ASN A 181 19.05 -4.40 -1.44
C ASN A 181 18.52 -3.04 -0.95
N TYR A 182 18.82 -1.96 -1.64
CA TYR A 182 18.37 -0.61 -1.31
C TYR A 182 17.51 -0.03 -2.43
N VAL A 183 16.58 0.85 -2.07
CA VAL A 183 15.78 1.62 -3.03
C VAL A 183 15.60 3.05 -2.53
N LEU A 184 15.37 3.96 -3.47
CA LEU A 184 15.00 5.34 -3.17
C LEU A 184 13.51 5.43 -2.83
N LYS A 185 13.16 6.32 -1.91
CA LYS A 185 11.82 6.55 -1.40
C LYS A 185 11.60 8.04 -1.17
N THR A 186 10.39 8.52 -1.44
CA THR A 186 10.00 9.88 -1.06
C THR A 186 9.77 9.97 0.45
N PRO A 187 10.30 11.01 1.14
CA PRO A 187 10.03 11.24 2.55
C PRO A 187 8.52 11.40 2.82
N GLY A 188 8.05 10.87 3.96
CA GLY A 188 6.66 11.04 4.41
C GLY A 188 5.58 10.31 3.60
N ARG A 189 5.92 9.63 2.49
CA ARG A 189 4.95 8.89 1.65
C ARG A 189 5.42 7.47 1.36
N GLU A 190 4.49 6.55 1.12
CA GLU A 190 4.78 5.18 0.64
C GLU A 190 4.98 5.15 -0.88
N GLU A 191 5.82 6.05 -1.40
CA GLU A 191 6.14 6.16 -2.82
C GLU A 191 7.64 5.84 -3.01
N TYR A 192 7.90 4.76 -3.76
CA TYR A 192 9.23 4.18 -3.95
C TYR A 192 9.69 4.37 -5.39
N LEU A 193 10.89 4.91 -5.57
CA LEU A 193 11.49 5.16 -6.87
C LEU A 193 12.25 3.90 -7.31
N ILE A 194 11.49 2.93 -7.81
CA ILE A 194 12.01 1.63 -8.26
C ILE A 194 12.08 1.48 -9.78
N ALA A 195 11.38 2.33 -10.53
CA ALA A 195 11.41 2.29 -11.97
C ALA A 195 12.68 2.95 -12.50
N ASP A 196 13.35 2.31 -13.47
CA ASP A 196 14.54 2.88 -14.09
C ASP A 196 14.16 3.92 -15.15
N VAL A 197 13.72 5.08 -14.67
CA VAL A 197 13.34 6.25 -15.47
C VAL A 197 14.18 7.46 -15.03
N PRO A 198 14.28 8.51 -15.88
CA PRO A 198 14.83 9.80 -15.48
C PRO A 198 14.17 10.33 -14.22
N LEU A 199 14.95 10.87 -13.29
CA LEU A 199 14.45 11.39 -12.01
C LEU A 199 13.40 12.48 -12.20
N SER A 200 13.59 13.32 -13.21
CA SER A 200 12.65 14.37 -13.60
C SER A 200 11.28 13.86 -14.06
N GLN A 201 11.09 12.57 -14.33
CA GLN A 201 9.76 12.01 -14.66
C GLN A 201 8.90 11.74 -13.44
N TYR A 202 9.49 11.56 -12.26
CA TYR A 202 8.71 11.38 -11.05
C TYR A 202 7.96 12.67 -10.74
N MET A 203 6.64 12.56 -10.58
CA MET A 203 5.77 13.69 -10.26
C MET A 203 6.20 14.36 -8.95
N TYR A 204 6.70 13.58 -7.98
CA TYR A 204 7.29 14.12 -6.77
C TYR A 204 8.43 15.11 -7.05
N VAL A 205 9.36 14.75 -7.94
CA VAL A 205 10.50 15.62 -8.31
C VAL A 205 9.99 16.85 -9.05
N ARG A 206 9.07 16.69 -10.01
CA ARG A 206 8.48 17.80 -10.77
C ARG A 206 7.75 18.79 -9.85
N GLU A 207 6.91 18.28 -8.96
CA GLU A 207 6.14 19.05 -7.99
C GLU A 207 7.07 19.87 -7.10
N HIS A 208 8.17 19.25 -6.62
CA HIS A 208 9.12 19.93 -5.75
C HIS A 208 9.86 21.07 -6.47
N VAL A 209 10.37 20.82 -7.68
CA VAL A 209 11.03 21.84 -8.52
C VAL A 209 10.08 23.01 -8.85
N CYS A 210 8.77 22.76 -8.97
CA CYS A 210 7.79 23.80 -9.24
C CYS A 210 7.39 24.61 -8.00
N GLN A 211 7.48 24.02 -6.81
CA GLN A 211 7.00 24.63 -5.56
C GLN A 211 8.08 25.47 -4.87
N ASP A 212 9.35 25.10 -5.00
CA ASP A 212 10.45 25.71 -4.26
C ASP A 212 11.64 25.97 -5.19
N ASP A 213 12.06 27.24 -5.31
CA ASP A 213 13.08 27.66 -6.27
C ASP A 213 14.51 27.38 -5.80
N CYS A 214 14.72 26.94 -4.55
CA CYS A 214 16.07 26.86 -4.00
C CYS A 214 16.34 25.68 -3.04
N SER A 215 15.35 24.82 -2.75
CA SER A 215 15.56 23.68 -1.87
C SER A 215 15.91 22.41 -2.64
N SER A 216 16.77 21.58 -2.04
CA SER A 216 17.11 20.28 -2.59
C SER A 216 15.93 19.32 -2.45
N VAL A 217 15.58 18.58 -3.51
CA VAL A 217 14.52 17.56 -3.47
C VAL A 217 14.93 16.44 -2.51
N PRO A 218 14.19 16.22 -1.41
CA PRO A 218 14.59 15.26 -0.40
C PRO A 218 14.17 13.84 -0.81
N LEU A 219 15.09 12.91 -0.66
CA LEU A 219 14.93 11.48 -0.94
C LEU A 219 15.53 10.68 0.21
N VAL A 220 15.04 9.45 0.36
CA VAL A 220 15.48 8.53 1.39
C VAL A 220 15.91 7.22 0.76
N ILE A 221 17.04 6.67 1.20
CA ILE A 221 17.42 5.29 0.90
C ILE A 221 16.87 4.38 2.00
N VAL A 222 16.12 3.36 1.58
CA VAL A 222 15.56 2.34 2.48
C VAL A 222 15.96 0.95 2.01
N HIS A 223 16.13 0.04 2.97
CA HIS A 223 16.42 -1.37 2.68
C HIS A 223 15.15 -2.11 2.23
N ARG A 224 15.22 -3.00 1.23
CA ARG A 224 14.06 -3.75 0.69
C ARG A 224 13.24 -4.48 1.77
N LYS A 225 13.91 -5.00 2.81
CA LYS A 225 13.26 -5.67 3.96
C LYS A 225 12.21 -4.81 4.67
N THR A 226 12.40 -3.49 4.76
CA THR A 226 11.40 -2.60 5.40
C THR A 226 10.12 -2.47 4.58
N ILE A 227 10.19 -2.80 3.29
CA ILE A 227 9.07 -2.88 2.36
C ILE A 227 8.46 -4.29 2.38
N GLN A 228 9.30 -5.33 2.52
CA GLN A 228 8.88 -6.73 2.52
C GLN A 228 7.95 -7.11 3.68
N GLY A 229 8.08 -6.48 4.84
CA GLY A 229 7.16 -6.70 5.97
C GLY A 229 5.70 -6.29 5.71
N LYS A 230 5.39 -5.81 4.50
CA LYS A 230 4.06 -5.39 4.05
C LYS A 230 3.48 -6.30 2.95
N PHE A 231 4.17 -7.38 2.58
CA PHE A 231 3.70 -8.40 1.64
C PHE A 231 3.37 -9.71 2.35
#